data_AF-A0A3C0ZSI1-F1
#
_entry.id   AF-A0A3C0ZSI1-F1
#
_cell.length_a   1.000
_cell.length_b   1.000
_cell.length_c   1.000
_cell.angle_alpha   90.00
_cell.angle_beta   90.00
_cell.angle_gamma   90.00
#
_symmetry.space_group_name_H-M   'P 1'
#
loop_
_entity.id
_entity.type
_entity.pdbx_description
1 polymer ?
#
loop_
_entity_poly.entity_id
_entity_poly.type
_entity_poly.pdbx_seq_one_letter_code
_entity_poly.pdbx_strand_id
1 'polypeptide(L)'
;MEGFAGKHADADERPEILREAVKASRSETLTALLAKGVAARTAIAHIRRATIGNVELSNCHPFVVRSMDGRFGTLAHNGTIFSYSPLNIYYYKQLGETDSERILLRLMDLLLQKERQLGREATPGERFSLWEDEFGKMAPGNKLNILFHYADT
;
A
#
# COMPACT_ATOMS: atom_id res chain seq x y z
N MET A 1 6.23 -12.31 14.06
CA MET A 1 4.98 -11.68 13.62
C MET A 1 5.05 -10.24 14.09
N GLU A 2 5.20 -9.32 13.16
CA GLU A 2 5.55 -7.90 13.38
C GLU A 2 4.39 -7.06 12.91
N GLY A 3 3.80 -6.25 13.79
CA GLY A 3 2.47 -5.69 13.59
C GLY A 3 2.47 -4.21 13.34
N PHE A 4 1.60 -3.74 12.44
CA PHE A 4 1.39 -2.30 12.25
C PHE A 4 -0.03 -1.95 11.74
N ALA A 5 -0.54 -0.74 12.03
CA ALA A 5 -1.86 -0.20 11.70
C ALA A 5 -1.81 1.28 11.26
N GLY A 6 -1.92 1.56 9.97
CA GLY A 6 -2.05 2.92 9.43
C GLY A 6 -3.49 3.40 9.53
N LYS A 7 -3.70 4.68 9.87
CA LYS A 7 -5.05 5.25 9.99
C LYS A 7 -5.20 6.49 9.09
N HIS A 8 -6.41 6.67 8.57
CA HIS A 8 -6.86 7.88 7.89
C HIS A 8 -7.95 8.52 8.75
N ALA A 9 -7.72 9.76 9.17
CA ALA A 9 -8.70 10.55 9.92
C ALA A 9 -9.76 11.12 8.97
N ASP A 10 -9.37 11.59 7.78
CA ASP A 10 -10.25 12.11 6.75
C ASP A 10 -9.75 11.78 5.33
N ALA A 11 -10.63 11.96 4.33
CA ALA A 11 -10.37 11.53 2.94
C ALA A 11 -9.20 12.28 2.28
N ASP A 12 -8.95 13.54 2.62
CA ASP A 12 -7.90 14.37 1.99
C ASP A 12 -6.66 14.62 2.86
N GLU A 13 -6.64 14.13 4.10
CA GLU A 13 -5.51 14.34 5.00
C GLU A 13 -4.41 13.30 4.75
N ARG A 14 -3.15 13.75 4.86
CA ARG A 14 -1.99 12.86 4.83
C ARG A 14 -2.21 11.73 5.85
N PRO A 15 -2.10 10.45 5.46
CA PRO A 15 -2.29 9.35 6.40
C PRO A 15 -1.32 9.47 7.57
N GLU A 16 -1.84 9.25 8.77
CA GLU A 16 -1.01 9.05 9.94
C GLU A 16 -0.41 7.64 9.87
N ILE A 17 0.89 7.59 9.54
CA ILE A 17 1.67 6.37 9.42
C ILE A 17 2.58 6.26 10.62
N LEU A 18 2.31 5.28 11.46
CA LEU A 18 3.30 4.71 12.38
C LEU A 18 3.93 3.49 11.65
N ARG A 19 5.13 3.01 11.95
CA ARG A 19 5.65 1.74 11.40
C ARG A 19 6.80 1.31 12.29
N GLU A 20 6.92 0.01 12.54
CA GLU A 20 8.02 -0.54 13.35
C GLU A 20 8.49 -1.87 12.77
N ALA A 21 9.80 -2.11 12.82
CA ALA A 21 10.42 -3.40 12.54
C ALA A 21 10.57 -4.21 13.85
N VAL A 22 9.49 -4.28 14.63
CA VAL A 22 9.44 -4.94 15.94
C VAL A 22 8.29 -5.95 15.95
N LYS A 23 8.50 -7.09 16.61
CA LYS A 23 7.43 -8.07 16.84
C LYS A 23 6.25 -7.41 17.54
N ALA A 24 5.04 -7.63 17.03
CA ALA A 24 3.82 -7.02 17.57
C ALA A 24 3.68 -7.28 19.08
N SER A 25 3.99 -8.51 19.51
CA SER A 25 3.95 -8.95 20.90
C SER A 25 4.99 -8.29 21.81
N ARG A 26 5.90 -7.48 21.26
CA ARG A 26 6.94 -6.75 21.99
C ARG A 26 6.94 -5.25 21.70
N SER A 27 5.94 -4.75 20.97
CA SER A 27 5.83 -3.33 20.66
C SER A 27 5.11 -2.60 21.80
N GLU A 28 5.86 -1.82 22.57
CA GLU A 28 5.31 -0.89 23.55
C GLU A 28 4.48 0.20 22.86
N THR A 29 4.90 0.66 21.69
CA THR A 29 4.18 1.65 20.88
C THR A 29 2.79 1.16 20.48
N LEU A 30 2.68 -0.08 19.98
CA LEU A 30 1.40 -0.69 19.62
C LEU A 30 0.52 -0.86 20.86
N THR A 31 1.10 -1.29 21.98
CA THR A 31 0.38 -1.44 23.25
C THR A 31 -0.21 -0.10 23.70
N ALA A 32 0.59 0.96 23.68
CA ALA A 32 0.15 2.31 24.03
C ALA A 32 -0.89 2.87 23.05
N LEU A 33 -0.75 2.60 21.75
CA LEU A 33 -1.74 3.00 20.73
C LEU A 33 -3.09 2.34 20.98
N LEU A 34 -3.11 1.02 21.22
CA LEU A 34 -4.33 0.27 21.49
C LEU A 34 -4.99 0.72 22.81
N ALA A 35 -4.20 1.03 23.84
CA ALA A 35 -4.71 1.52 25.12
C ALA A 35 -5.38 2.91 25.01
N LYS A 36 -4.90 3.77 24.10
CA LYS A 36 -5.50 5.08 23.81
C LYS A 36 -6.77 4.98 22.95
N GLY A 37 -6.98 3.84 22.30
CA GLY A 37 -8.02 3.67 21.28
C GLY A 37 -7.60 4.24 19.92
N VAL A 38 -8.12 3.64 18.85
CA VAL A 38 -7.90 4.09 17.47
C VAL A 38 -9.23 4.53 16.90
N ALA A 39 -9.37 5.84 16.65
CA ALA A 39 -10.50 6.42 15.94
C ALA A 39 -10.02 6.87 14.55
N ALA A 40 -10.66 6.33 13.52
CA ALA A 40 -10.33 6.59 12.12
C ALA A 40 -11.54 6.27 11.24
N ARG A 41 -11.74 7.03 10.16
CA ARG A 41 -12.75 6.68 9.14
C ARG A 41 -12.33 5.43 8.37
N THR A 42 -11.03 5.32 8.07
CA THR A 42 -10.43 4.18 7.39
C THR A 42 -9.12 3.80 8.07
N ALA A 43 -8.90 2.52 8.35
CA ALA A 43 -7.63 2.02 8.88
C ALA A 43 -7.15 0.78 8.11
N ILE A 44 -5.86 0.75 7.77
CA ILE A 44 -5.20 -0.39 7.13
C ILE A 44 -4.11 -0.90 8.08
N ALA A 45 -4.29 -2.10 8.62
CA ALA A 45 -3.32 -2.75 9.48
C ALA A 45 -2.79 -4.04 8.88
N HIS A 46 -1.48 -4.25 9.03
CA HIS A 46 -0.78 -5.44 8.58
C HIS A 46 0.24 -5.90 9.61
N ILE A 47 0.14 -7.18 9.99
CA ILE A 47 1.19 -7.87 10.76
C ILE A 47 2.02 -8.73 9.82
N ARG A 48 3.20 -8.21 9.44
CA ARG A 48 4.14 -8.87 8.53
C ARG A 48 4.80 -10.10 9.18
N ARG A 49 4.95 -11.13 8.36
CA ARG A 49 5.92 -12.21 8.52
C ARG A 49 6.95 -12.06 7.41
N ALA A 50 8.19 -11.72 7.72
CA ALA A 50 9.23 -11.48 6.72
C ALA A 50 9.55 -12.77 5.94
N THR A 51 8.99 -12.91 4.75
CA THR A 51 9.31 -13.98 3.78
C THR A 51 10.20 -13.49 2.65
N ILE A 52 10.12 -12.20 2.30
CA ILE A 52 10.97 -11.49 1.32
C ILE A 52 11.41 -10.17 1.93
N GLY A 53 12.70 -9.83 1.80
CA GLY A 53 13.32 -8.62 2.35
C GLY A 53 13.61 -8.72 3.84
N ASN A 54 14.62 -8.00 4.32
CA ASN A 54 15.01 -8.01 5.72
C ASN A 54 13.90 -7.46 6.64
N VAL A 55 14.04 -7.73 7.94
CA VAL A 55 13.27 -7.09 9.01
C VAL A 55 13.79 -5.65 9.15
N GLU A 56 13.28 -4.79 8.29
CA GLU A 56 13.66 -3.38 8.21
C GLU A 56 12.42 -2.51 8.03
N LEU A 57 12.48 -1.28 8.54
CA LEU A 57 11.37 -0.33 8.51
C LEU A 57 10.91 -0.02 7.07
N SER A 58 11.86 0.03 6.12
CA SER A 58 11.63 0.21 4.68
C SER A 58 10.73 -0.87 4.09
N ASN A 59 10.74 -2.07 4.69
CA ASN A 59 9.98 -3.23 4.25
C ASN A 59 8.66 -3.42 5.04
N CYS A 60 8.33 -2.50 5.95
CA CYS A 60 7.09 -2.55 6.71
C CYS A 60 5.94 -1.85 5.97
N HIS A 61 4.83 -2.57 5.84
CA HIS A 61 3.55 -2.04 5.39
C HIS A 61 2.92 -1.08 6.41
N PRO A 62 1.91 -0.28 6.00
CA PRO A 62 1.52 -0.05 4.61
C PRO A 62 2.55 0.83 3.90
N PHE A 63 2.62 0.66 2.59
CA PHE A 63 3.31 1.60 1.72
C PHE A 63 2.37 2.75 1.38
N VAL A 64 2.91 3.96 1.25
CA VAL A 64 2.14 5.15 0.89
C VAL A 64 2.87 5.91 -0.20
N VAL A 65 2.14 6.26 -1.26
CA VAL A 65 2.61 7.09 -2.37
C VAL A 65 1.62 8.23 -2.57
N ARG A 66 2.14 9.45 -2.73
CA ARG A 66 1.33 10.62 -3.06
C ARG A 66 1.23 10.76 -4.59
N SER A 67 0.03 10.88 -5.12
CA SER A 67 -0.22 11.19 -6.53
C SER A 67 0.08 12.67 -6.82
N MET A 68 0.13 13.02 -8.11
CA MET A 68 0.46 14.38 -8.56
C MET A 68 -0.62 15.40 -8.20
N ASP A 69 -1.87 14.99 -8.09
CA ASP A 69 -3.01 15.79 -7.64
C ASP A 69 -3.05 15.97 -6.10
N GLY A 70 -2.13 15.33 -5.38
CA GLY A 70 -1.96 15.47 -3.95
C GLY A 70 -2.63 14.39 -3.09
N ARG A 71 -3.40 13.47 -3.69
CA ARG A 71 -4.05 12.33 -3.01
C ARG A 71 -3.02 11.26 -2.60
N PHE A 72 -3.44 10.33 -1.74
CA PHE A 72 -2.58 9.27 -1.22
C PHE A 72 -3.12 7.89 -1.58
N GLY A 73 -2.27 7.08 -2.23
CA GLY A 73 -2.46 5.64 -2.33
C GLY A 73 -1.76 4.94 -1.17
N THR A 74 -2.51 4.16 -0.40
CA THR A 74 -2.02 3.38 0.75
C THR A 74 -2.25 1.90 0.51
N LEU A 75 -1.22 1.06 0.60
CA LEU A 75 -1.31 -0.38 0.29
C LEU A 75 -0.66 -1.28 1.34
N ALA A 76 -1.38 -2.32 1.74
CA ALA A 76 -0.86 -3.49 2.44
C ALA A 76 -1.07 -4.76 1.62
N HIS A 77 -0.08 -5.65 1.63
CA HIS A 77 -0.09 -6.88 0.83
C HIS A 77 0.36 -8.05 1.69
N ASN A 78 -0.50 -9.07 1.77
CA ASN A 78 -0.18 -10.35 2.38
C ASN A 78 -0.05 -11.42 1.29
N GLY A 79 1.17 -11.61 0.83
CA GLY A 79 1.48 -12.61 -0.17
C GLY A 79 2.85 -12.40 -0.78
N THR A 80 3.03 -12.91 -1.99
CA THR A 80 4.29 -12.89 -2.72
C THR A 80 3.98 -12.96 -4.21
N ILE A 81 4.63 -12.10 -4.98
CA ILE A 81 4.66 -12.12 -6.43
C ILE A 81 5.85 -12.99 -6.87
N PHE A 82 5.54 -14.17 -7.40
CA PHE A 82 6.49 -15.10 -7.99
C PHE A 82 6.78 -14.75 -9.46
N SER A 83 5.78 -14.29 -10.21
CA SER A 83 5.94 -13.97 -11.63
C SER A 83 4.98 -12.87 -12.08
N TYR A 84 5.51 -11.65 -12.27
CA TYR A 84 4.80 -10.56 -12.94
C TYR A 84 5.80 -9.50 -13.42
N SER A 85 6.23 -9.59 -14.68
CA SER A 85 7.29 -8.74 -15.24
C SER A 85 7.02 -7.23 -15.25
N PRO A 86 5.77 -6.72 -15.30
CA PRO A 86 5.52 -5.29 -15.22
C PRO A 86 6.03 -4.63 -13.93
N LEU A 87 6.23 -5.39 -12.83
CA LEU A 87 6.83 -4.81 -11.61
C LEU A 87 8.34 -4.57 -11.71
N ASN A 88 9.02 -5.14 -12.70
CA ASN A 88 10.49 -5.09 -12.76
C ASN A 88 11.02 -3.66 -12.97
N ILE A 89 10.28 -2.79 -13.65
CA ILE A 89 10.70 -1.41 -13.87
C ILE A 89 10.76 -0.57 -12.58
N TYR A 90 10.18 -1.07 -11.48
CA TYR A 90 10.16 -0.38 -10.20
C TYR A 90 11.26 -0.85 -9.24
N TYR A 91 12.11 -1.82 -9.62
CA TYR A 91 13.25 -2.26 -8.79
C TYR A 91 14.19 -1.11 -8.39
N TYR A 92 14.37 -0.13 -9.28
CA TYR A 92 15.23 1.04 -9.03
C TYR A 92 14.45 2.26 -8.50
N LYS A 93 13.13 2.10 -8.28
CA LYS A 93 12.24 3.17 -7.78
C LYS A 93 11.75 2.91 -6.36
N GLN A 94 11.68 1.64 -5.94
CA GLN A 94 11.36 1.26 -4.56
C GLN A 94 12.45 1.74 -3.58
N LEU A 95 12.05 2.08 -2.37
CA LEU A 95 12.95 2.43 -1.28
C LEU A 95 13.35 1.21 -0.45
N GLY A 96 12.45 0.24 -0.31
CA GLY A 96 12.71 -1.04 0.33
C GLY A 96 13.06 -2.12 -0.69
N GLU A 97 12.69 -3.36 -0.36
CA GLU A 97 13.05 -4.57 -1.10
C GLU A 97 11.82 -5.39 -1.53
N THR A 98 10.62 -4.99 -1.10
CA THR A 98 9.42 -5.81 -1.24
C THR A 98 8.72 -5.61 -2.59
N ASP A 99 8.11 -6.68 -3.09
CA ASP A 99 7.15 -6.64 -4.19
C ASP A 99 5.95 -5.74 -3.88
N SER A 100 5.50 -5.69 -2.63
CA SER A 100 4.39 -4.85 -2.20
C SER A 100 4.57 -3.35 -2.51
N GLU A 101 5.78 -2.82 -2.33
CA GLU A 101 6.07 -1.43 -2.69
C GLU A 101 5.95 -1.21 -4.21
N ARG A 102 6.46 -2.17 -5.00
CA ARG A 102 6.36 -2.12 -6.46
C ARG A 102 4.93 -2.23 -6.95
N ILE A 103 4.08 -3.01 -6.28
CA ILE A 103 2.63 -3.05 -6.58
C ILE A 103 2.04 -1.66 -6.44
N LEU A 104 2.27 -0.97 -5.31
CA LEU A 104 1.75 0.38 -5.13
C LEU A 104 2.27 1.36 -6.19
N LEU A 105 3.58 1.35 -6.46
CA LEU A 105 4.17 2.20 -7.51
C LEU A 105 3.54 1.94 -8.87
N ARG A 106 3.26 0.69 -9.22
CA ARG A 106 2.60 0.29 -10.47
C ARG A 106 1.17 0.83 -10.58
N LEU A 107 0.37 0.67 -9.53
CA LEU A 107 -1.02 1.14 -9.51
C LEU A 107 -1.11 2.67 -9.67
N MET A 108 -0.20 3.40 -9.03
CA MET A 108 -0.13 4.86 -9.10
C MET A 108 0.38 5.36 -10.45
N ASP A 109 1.35 4.67 -11.05
CA ASP A 109 1.85 4.98 -12.40
C ASP A 109 0.79 4.71 -13.47
N LEU A 110 0.03 3.63 -13.35
CA LEU A 110 -1.11 3.35 -14.23
C LEU A 110 -2.19 4.44 -14.16
N LEU A 111 -2.53 4.89 -12.94
CA LEU A 111 -3.49 5.98 -12.77
C LEU A 111 -2.99 7.26 -13.46
N LEU A 112 -1.74 7.65 -13.21
CA LEU A 112 -1.13 8.82 -13.85
C LEU A 112 -1.17 8.72 -15.38
N GLN A 113 -0.87 7.55 -15.95
CA GLN A 113 -0.94 7.33 -17.39
C GLN A 113 -2.37 7.45 -17.92
N LYS A 114 -3.35 6.87 -17.23
CA LYS A 114 -4.76 6.95 -17.59
C LYS A 114 -5.26 8.39 -17.59
N GLU A 115 -4.94 9.16 -16.55
CA GLU A 115 -5.38 10.55 -16.42
C GLU A 115 -4.72 11.47 -17.47
N ARG A 116 -3.43 11.23 -17.79
CA ARG A 116 -2.76 11.91 -18.90
C ARG A 116 -3.43 11.64 -20.25
N GLN A 117 -3.87 10.41 -20.48
CA GLN A 117 -4.58 10.05 -21.71
C GLN A 117 -5.97 10.68 -21.78
N LEU A 118 -6.67 10.78 -20.64
CA LEU A 118 -7.99 11.40 -20.56
C LEU A 118 -7.94 12.93 -20.64
N GLY A 119 -6.83 13.55 -20.23
CA GLY A 119 -6.72 15.00 -20.04
C GLY A 119 -7.56 15.52 -18.85
N ARG A 120 -8.00 14.62 -17.97
CA ARG A 120 -8.77 14.90 -16.75
C ARG A 120 -8.50 13.81 -15.71
N GLU A 121 -8.92 14.07 -14.47
CA GLU A 121 -8.94 13.04 -13.43
C GLU A 121 -9.85 11.87 -13.84
N ALA A 122 -9.42 10.66 -13.50
CA ALA A 122 -10.22 9.46 -13.69
C ALA A 122 -11.35 9.44 -12.66
N THR A 123 -12.56 9.09 -13.09
CA THR A 123 -13.70 8.88 -12.19
C THR A 123 -13.45 7.67 -11.29
N PRO A 124 -14.13 7.55 -10.13
CA PRO A 124 -14.00 6.38 -9.26
C PRO A 124 -14.21 5.04 -9.99
N GLY A 125 -15.17 4.98 -10.91
CA GLY A 125 -15.40 3.78 -11.73
C GLY A 125 -14.24 3.46 -12.68
N GLU A 126 -13.66 4.47 -13.33
CA GLU A 126 -12.49 4.28 -14.21
C GLU A 126 -11.25 3.86 -13.42
N ARG A 127 -11.05 4.40 -12.21
CA ARG A 127 -9.98 3.99 -11.29
C ARG A 127 -10.15 2.54 -10.86
N PHE A 128 -11.37 2.18 -10.44
CA PHE A 128 -11.69 0.82 -10.02
C PHE A 128 -11.41 -0.19 -11.14
N SER A 129 -11.96 0.03 -12.35
CA SER A 129 -11.73 -0.88 -13.47
C SER A 129 -10.25 -0.97 -13.87
N LEU A 130 -9.51 0.15 -13.83
CA LEU A 130 -8.07 0.16 -14.11
C LEU A 130 -7.29 -0.75 -13.15
N TRP A 131 -7.56 -0.66 -11.85
CA TRP A 131 -6.87 -1.45 -10.85
C TRP A 131 -7.36 -2.90 -10.81
N GLU A 132 -8.66 -3.14 -11.01
CA GLU A 132 -9.22 -4.47 -11.15
C GLU A 132 -8.56 -5.23 -12.31
N ASP A 133 -8.43 -4.60 -13.47
CA ASP A 133 -7.74 -5.17 -14.64
C ASP A 133 -6.28 -5.50 -14.33
N GLU A 134 -5.57 -4.61 -13.63
CA GLU A 134 -4.16 -4.84 -13.28
C GLU A 134 -4.01 -5.98 -12.27
N PHE A 135 -4.84 -6.02 -11.22
CA PHE A 135 -4.85 -7.12 -10.28
C PHE A 135 -5.22 -8.44 -10.94
N GLY A 136 -6.18 -8.44 -11.88
CA GLY A 136 -6.56 -9.62 -12.66
C GLY A 136 -5.41 -10.18 -13.49
N LYS A 137 -4.57 -9.31 -14.08
CA LYS A 137 -3.34 -9.70 -14.79
C LYS A 137 -2.25 -10.21 -13.85
N MET A 138 -2.17 -9.65 -12.65
CA MET A 138 -1.15 -9.98 -11.66
C MET A 138 -1.49 -11.26 -10.87
N ALA A 139 -2.76 -11.62 -10.72
CA ALA A 139 -3.19 -12.74 -9.87
C ALA A 139 -2.70 -14.13 -10.28
N PRO A 140 -2.68 -14.53 -11.56
CA PRO A 140 -2.30 -15.90 -11.95
C PRO A 140 -0.91 -16.29 -11.43
N GLY A 141 -0.84 -17.38 -10.67
CA GLY A 141 0.41 -17.91 -10.11
C GLY A 141 0.99 -17.12 -8.92
N ASN A 142 0.35 -16.04 -8.48
CA ASN A 142 0.81 -15.17 -7.39
C ASN A 142 -0.10 -15.23 -6.17
N LYS A 143 0.39 -14.75 -5.02
CA LYS A 143 -0.42 -14.59 -3.80
C LYS A 143 -0.72 -13.11 -3.58
N LEU A 144 -1.98 -12.71 -3.78
CA LEU A 144 -2.41 -11.31 -3.84
C LEU A 144 -3.55 -10.97 -2.87
N ASN A 145 -3.32 -11.09 -1.56
CA ASN A 145 -4.25 -10.50 -0.61
C ASN A 145 -3.87 -9.03 -0.42
N ILE A 146 -4.65 -8.11 -1.00
CA ILE A 146 -4.36 -6.68 -1.02
C ILE A 146 -5.42 -5.91 -0.24
N LEU A 147 -4.96 -5.00 0.61
CA LEU A 147 -5.74 -3.87 1.10
C LEU A 147 -5.18 -2.62 0.42
N PHE A 148 -5.98 -1.97 -0.41
CA PHE A 148 -5.59 -0.74 -1.10
C PHE A 148 -6.65 0.33 -0.83
N HIS A 149 -6.19 1.49 -0.42
CA HIS A 149 -7.01 2.68 -0.27
C HIS A 149 -6.42 3.79 -1.12
N TYR A 150 -7.28 4.43 -1.90
CA TYR A 150 -7.01 5.68 -2.57
C TYR A 150 -8.07 6.67 -2.12
N ALA A 151 -7.65 7.84 -1.69
CA ALA A 151 -8.54 8.91 -1.27
C ALA A 151 -9.43 9.34 -2.46
N ASP A 152 -10.75 9.22 -2.30
CA ASP A 152 -11.72 9.87 -3.20
C ASP A 152 -12.29 11.11 -2.50
N THR A 153 -12.49 12.17 -3.31
CA THR A 153 -13.16 13.43 -2.91
C THR A 153 -14.66 13.27 -2.86
#